data_AF-A0A538QAG5-F1
#
_entry.id   AF-A0A538QAG5-F1
#
_cell.length_a   1.000
_cell.length_b   1.000
_cell.length_c   1.000
_cell.angle_alpha   90.00
_cell.angle_beta   90.00
_cell.angle_gamma   90.00
#
_symmetry.space_group_name_H-M   'P 1'
#
loop_
_entity.id
_entity.type
_entity.pdbx_description
1 polymer ?
#
loop_
_entity_poly.entity_id
_entity_poly.type
_entity_poly.pdbx_seq_one_letter_code
_entity_poly.pdbx_strand_id
1 'polypeptide(L)'
;MTKVGVADRVALGGAKASHVRMAPYIDKRFAIGKVDGALGLDFFQGYVVHASWSTGTFYLKPRGDAAATVTARMGRWGAAVPACAHPGCVTASLATTPGGVRLDIVRDPEAAHHALEVRIGVTPAPGKSAPALVVELPANVDKISGGVSEAYDGAKVMVLDVSPFTRPCVGDTGCVFQFASASASSGS
;
A
#
# COMPACT_ATOMS: atom_id res chain seq x y z
N MET A 1 -13.01 -17.79 -1.78
CA MET A 1 -11.71 -18.36 -1.34
C MET A 1 -11.71 -18.43 0.18
N THR A 2 -11.64 -19.62 0.76
CA THR A 2 -11.58 -19.79 2.22
C THR A 2 -10.16 -19.48 2.68
N LYS A 3 -10.01 -18.50 3.57
CA LYS A 3 -8.73 -18.11 4.18
C LYS A 3 -8.33 -19.20 5.17
N VAL A 4 -7.17 -19.81 5.00
CA VAL A 4 -6.73 -20.94 5.84
C VAL A 4 -5.70 -20.50 6.90
N GLY A 5 -5.03 -19.34 6.71
CA GLY A 5 -4.19 -18.73 7.74
C GLY A 5 -3.53 -17.42 7.30
N VAL A 6 -3.07 -16.62 8.26
CA VAL A 6 -2.11 -15.52 8.03
C VAL A 6 -0.86 -15.87 8.81
N ALA A 7 0.28 -15.85 8.16
CA ALA A 7 1.57 -15.94 8.83
C ALA A 7 2.08 -14.53 9.12
N ASP A 8 2.34 -14.24 10.40
CA ASP A 8 2.86 -12.93 10.82
C ASP A 8 4.23 -12.64 10.20
N ARG A 9 5.03 -13.70 10.00
CA ARG A 9 6.34 -13.63 9.35
C ARG A 9 6.62 -14.89 8.55
N VAL A 10 7.04 -14.70 7.31
CA VAL A 10 7.57 -15.75 6.44
C VAL A 10 8.98 -15.36 6.01
N ALA A 11 9.92 -16.29 6.12
CA ALA A 11 11.28 -16.12 5.66
C ALA A 11 11.69 -17.26 4.73
N LEU A 12 12.31 -16.92 3.60
CA LEU A 12 12.91 -17.85 2.65
C LEU A 12 14.33 -17.38 2.34
N GLY A 13 15.32 -17.97 3.02
CA GLY A 13 16.69 -17.46 3.02
C GLY A 13 16.74 -15.99 3.47
N GLY A 14 17.28 -15.11 2.62
CA GLY A 14 17.32 -13.67 2.87
C GLY A 14 16.01 -12.92 2.63
N ALA A 15 15.04 -13.53 1.94
CA ALA A 15 13.74 -12.91 1.66
C ALA A 15 12.81 -13.02 2.87
N LYS A 16 12.10 -11.94 3.20
CA LYS A 16 11.23 -11.82 4.36
C LYS A 16 9.98 -11.04 3.97
N ALA A 17 8.82 -11.54 4.38
CA ALA A 17 7.57 -10.83 4.28
C ALA A 17 6.76 -11.03 5.57
N SER A 18 5.96 -10.03 5.91
CA SER A 18 5.07 -10.08 7.07
C SER A 18 3.62 -10.15 6.61
N HIS A 19 2.74 -10.70 7.45
CA HIS A 19 1.30 -10.81 7.20
C HIS A 19 0.95 -11.49 5.87
N VAL A 20 1.65 -12.58 5.56
CA VAL A 20 1.46 -13.35 4.33
C VAL A 20 0.24 -14.24 4.48
N ARG A 21 -0.71 -14.08 3.56
CA ARG A 21 -1.91 -14.89 3.47
C ARG A 21 -1.55 -16.21 2.80
N MET A 22 -1.69 -17.28 3.55
CA MET A 22 -1.53 -18.62 2.99
C MET A 22 -2.86 -19.02 2.34
N ALA A 23 -2.84 -19.12 1.01
CA ALA A 23 -3.95 -19.71 0.28
C ALA A 23 -3.77 -21.24 0.27
N PRO A 24 -4.86 -22.01 0.42
CA PRO A 24 -4.76 -23.45 0.26
C PRO A 24 -4.27 -23.78 -1.14
N TYR A 25 -3.32 -24.70 -1.22
CA TYR A 25 -2.86 -25.25 -2.49
C TYR A 25 -3.97 -26.14 -3.07
N ILE A 26 -4.79 -25.58 -3.96
CA ILE A 26 -5.94 -26.28 -4.59
C ILE A 26 -5.61 -26.87 -5.96
N ASP A 27 -4.36 -26.74 -6.40
CA ASP A 27 -3.91 -27.25 -7.68
C ASP A 27 -3.72 -28.77 -7.61
N LYS A 28 -4.59 -29.51 -8.29
CA LYS A 28 -4.61 -30.98 -8.29
C LYS A 28 -3.49 -31.61 -9.14
N ARG A 29 -2.67 -30.81 -9.84
CA ARG A 29 -1.56 -31.33 -10.66
C ARG A 29 -0.42 -31.90 -9.83
N PHE A 30 -0.34 -31.57 -8.54
CA PHE A 30 0.68 -32.07 -7.63
C PHE A 30 0.01 -32.80 -6.47
N ALA A 31 0.53 -33.98 -6.12
CA ALA A 31 -0.01 -34.76 -5.01
C ALA A 31 0.17 -33.99 -3.68
N ILE A 32 -0.85 -34.03 -2.81
CA ILE A 32 -0.92 -33.27 -1.55
C ILE A 32 0.28 -33.54 -0.60
N GLY A 33 0.98 -34.67 -0.77
CA GLY A 33 2.22 -34.99 -0.03
C GLY A 33 3.54 -34.57 -0.69
N LYS A 34 3.50 -33.84 -1.81
CA LYS A 34 4.70 -33.35 -2.55
C LYS A 34 4.89 -31.84 -2.48
N VAL A 35 4.06 -31.14 -1.71
CA VAL A 35 4.10 -29.68 -1.59
C VAL A 35 4.12 -29.33 -0.11
N ASP A 36 5.25 -28.82 0.38
CA ASP A 36 5.39 -28.38 1.77
C ASP A 36 4.61 -27.08 2.06
N GLY A 37 4.24 -26.34 1.02
CA GLY A 37 3.42 -25.14 1.11
C GLY A 37 3.39 -24.34 -0.19
N ALA A 38 2.52 -23.32 -0.23
CA ALA A 38 2.42 -22.39 -1.34
C ALA A 38 2.53 -20.95 -0.82
N LEU A 39 3.40 -20.15 -1.44
CA LEU A 39 3.53 -18.73 -1.17
C LEU A 39 2.62 -17.95 -2.11
N GLY A 40 1.76 -17.11 -1.55
CA GLY A 40 0.93 -16.18 -2.31
C GLY A 40 1.73 -15.05 -2.95
N LEU A 41 1.10 -14.33 -3.88
CA LEU A 41 1.69 -13.14 -4.52
C LEU A 41 2.02 -12.02 -3.53
N ASP A 42 1.37 -12.01 -2.38
CA ASP A 42 1.60 -11.07 -1.29
C ASP A 42 2.95 -11.28 -0.57
N PHE A 43 3.49 -12.50 -0.54
CA PHE A 43 4.89 -12.72 -0.13
C PHE A 43 5.85 -11.97 -1.06
N PHE A 44 5.57 -11.98 -2.36
CA PHE A 44 6.46 -11.45 -3.39
C PHE A 44 6.29 -9.95 -3.64
N GLN A 45 5.30 -9.28 -3.02
CA GLN A 45 4.98 -7.87 -3.29
C GLN A 45 6.18 -6.93 -3.10
N GLY A 46 7.02 -7.21 -2.09
CA GLY A 46 8.22 -6.43 -1.76
C GLY A 46 9.42 -6.71 -2.66
N TYR A 47 9.27 -7.57 -3.67
CA TYR A 47 10.35 -8.03 -4.53
C TYR A 47 10.05 -7.76 -6.00
N VAL A 48 11.12 -7.56 -6.76
CA VAL A 48 11.15 -7.84 -8.19
C VAL A 48 11.47 -9.32 -8.33
N VAL A 49 10.58 -10.06 -8.99
CA VAL A 49 10.67 -11.51 -9.16
C VAL A 49 11.10 -11.81 -10.59
N HIS A 50 12.16 -12.59 -10.75
CA HIS A 50 12.55 -13.16 -12.04
C HIS A 50 12.46 -14.69 -11.97
N ALA A 51 11.67 -15.29 -12.85
CA ALA A 51 11.56 -16.75 -12.96
C ALA A 51 12.45 -17.25 -14.11
N SER A 52 13.47 -18.05 -13.77
CA SER A 52 14.29 -18.77 -14.73
C SER A 52 13.76 -20.20 -14.86
N TRP A 53 13.08 -20.48 -15.96
CA TRP A 53 12.49 -21.80 -16.22
C TRP A 53 13.53 -22.85 -16.60
N SER A 54 14.66 -22.44 -17.21
CA SER A 54 15.75 -23.36 -17.57
C SER A 54 16.50 -23.90 -16.35
N THR A 55 16.59 -23.09 -15.28
CA THR A 55 17.26 -23.49 -14.03
C THR A 55 16.27 -23.81 -12.92
N GLY A 56 14.96 -23.67 -13.15
CA GLY A 56 13.93 -23.85 -12.13
C GLY A 56 14.10 -22.92 -10.92
N THR A 57 14.59 -21.69 -11.12
CA THR A 57 14.97 -20.78 -10.04
C THR A 57 14.20 -19.48 -10.08
N PHE A 58 13.73 -19.01 -8.92
CA PHE A 58 13.20 -17.67 -8.74
C PHE A 58 14.26 -16.76 -8.10
N TYR A 59 14.60 -15.67 -8.77
CA TYR A 59 15.47 -14.63 -8.23
C TYR A 59 14.62 -13.50 -7.65
N LEU A 60 14.91 -13.15 -6.40
CA LEU A 60 14.22 -12.09 -5.67
C LEU A 60 15.20 -10.95 -5.40
N LYS A 61 14.89 -9.77 -5.95
CA LYS A 61 15.58 -8.53 -5.60
C LYS A 61 14.61 -7.66 -4.82
N PRO A 62 14.97 -7.14 -3.63
CA PRO A 62 14.13 -6.16 -2.94
C PRO A 62 13.75 -5.05 -3.93
N ARG A 63 12.45 -4.75 -4.00
CA ARG A 63 11.98 -3.65 -4.83
C ARG A 63 12.63 -2.37 -4.29
N GLY A 64 13.22 -1.59 -5.19
CA GLY A 64 13.85 -0.31 -4.85
C GLY A 64 12.83 0.72 -4.38
N ASP A 65 13.25 1.99 -4.32
CA ASP A 65 12.40 3.10 -3.90
C ASP A 65 11.02 3.05 -4.57
N ALA A 66 9.97 2.95 -3.75
CA ALA A 66 8.59 2.93 -4.23
C ALA A 66 8.28 4.18 -5.06
N ALA A 67 8.92 5.31 -4.76
CA ALA A 67 8.82 6.55 -5.54
C ALA A 67 9.23 6.35 -7.01
N ALA A 68 10.25 5.52 -7.29
CA ALA A 68 10.77 5.29 -8.64
C ALA A 68 9.77 4.61 -9.59
N THR A 69 8.68 4.04 -9.06
CA THR A 69 7.64 3.35 -9.85
C THR A 69 6.29 4.05 -9.80
N VAL A 70 6.20 5.23 -9.16
CA VAL A 70 4.94 5.99 -9.03
C VAL A 70 4.39 6.36 -10.40
N THR A 71 5.20 6.94 -11.29
CA THR A 71 4.74 7.35 -12.63
C THR A 71 4.15 6.19 -13.42
N ALA A 72 4.82 5.03 -13.43
CA ALA A 72 4.32 3.84 -14.10
C ALA A 72 3.02 3.31 -13.48
N ARG A 73 2.89 3.39 -12.16
CA ARG A 73 1.63 3.05 -11.47
C ARG A 73 0.52 4.00 -11.88
N MET A 74 0.70 5.31 -11.78
CA MET A 74 -0.33 6.29 -12.13
C MET A 74 -0.77 6.16 -13.59
N GLY A 75 0.20 5.97 -14.49
CA GLY A 75 -0.06 5.86 -15.94
C GLY A 75 -0.93 4.68 -16.34
N ARG A 76 -1.10 3.67 -15.48
CA ARG A 76 -1.95 2.49 -15.78
C ARG A 76 -3.43 2.83 -15.99
N TRP A 77 -3.88 3.97 -15.46
CA TRP A 77 -5.29 4.36 -15.52
C TRP A 77 -5.68 5.09 -16.81
N GLY A 78 -4.69 5.52 -17.62
CA GLY A 78 -4.95 6.27 -18.84
C GLY A 78 -5.89 7.46 -18.58
N ALA A 79 -6.95 7.58 -19.38
CA ALA A 79 -7.91 8.69 -19.29
C ALA A 79 -8.83 8.63 -18.05
N ALA A 80 -8.81 7.56 -17.25
CA ALA A 80 -9.65 7.47 -16.05
C ALA A 80 -9.16 8.36 -14.90
N VAL A 81 -7.88 8.76 -14.94
CA VAL A 81 -7.28 9.77 -14.06
C VAL A 81 -6.69 10.85 -14.98
N PRO A 82 -7.11 12.12 -14.86
CA PRO A 82 -6.61 13.17 -15.74
C PRO A 82 -5.12 13.45 -15.52
N ALA A 83 -4.52 14.16 -16.47
CA ALA A 83 -3.18 14.70 -16.29
C ALA A 83 -3.28 15.95 -15.39
N CYS A 84 -2.49 15.99 -14.32
CA CYS A 84 -2.53 17.05 -13.31
C CYS A 84 -1.11 17.52 -12.96
N ALA A 85 -1.02 18.67 -12.30
CA ALA A 85 0.26 19.21 -11.83
C ALA A 85 0.92 18.29 -10.78
N HIS A 86 0.13 17.69 -9.89
CA HIS A 86 0.64 16.80 -8.86
C HIS A 86 0.45 15.31 -9.22
N PRO A 87 1.38 14.42 -8.82
CA PRO A 87 1.24 12.99 -9.03
C PRO A 87 -0.08 12.44 -8.48
N GLY A 88 -0.87 11.84 -9.36
CA GLY A 88 -2.19 11.30 -8.97
C GLY A 88 -3.25 12.36 -8.69
N CYS A 89 -3.03 13.61 -9.13
CA CYS A 89 -3.99 14.71 -9.01
C CYS A 89 -4.37 15.07 -7.57
N VAL A 90 -3.45 14.86 -6.63
CA VAL A 90 -3.66 15.18 -5.23
C VAL A 90 -2.36 15.67 -4.58
N THR A 91 -2.50 16.57 -3.62
CA THR A 91 -1.45 16.95 -2.68
C THR A 91 -1.75 16.32 -1.32
N ALA A 92 -0.74 15.69 -0.71
CA ALA A 92 -0.82 15.14 0.64
C ALA A 92 0.22 15.81 1.56
N SER A 93 -0.20 16.25 2.73
CA SER A 93 0.69 16.85 3.72
C SER A 93 0.29 16.49 5.16
N LEU A 94 1.28 16.52 6.05
CA LEU A 94 1.09 16.41 7.49
C LEU A 94 1.39 17.76 8.14
N ALA A 95 0.56 18.14 9.10
CA ALA A 95 0.75 19.33 9.92
C ALA A 95 0.65 18.97 11.40
N THR A 96 1.62 19.41 12.20
CA THR A 96 1.52 19.34 13.66
C THR A 96 0.59 20.45 14.14
N THR A 97 -0.41 20.08 14.92
CA THR A 97 -1.41 20.99 15.50
C THR A 97 -1.43 20.82 17.02
N PRO A 98 -2.01 21.78 17.78
CA PRO A 98 -2.17 21.61 19.22
C PRO A 98 -2.97 20.36 19.63
N GLY A 99 -3.83 19.84 18.75
CA GLY A 99 -4.63 18.63 18.96
C GLY A 99 -3.99 17.34 18.41
N GLY A 100 -2.71 17.37 18.04
CA GLY A 100 -1.98 16.23 17.46
C GLY A 100 -1.62 16.44 15.98
N VAL A 101 -1.41 15.35 15.25
CA VAL A 101 -1.01 15.40 13.84
C VAL A 101 -2.24 15.40 12.94
N ARG A 102 -2.29 16.30 11.97
CA ARG A 102 -3.35 16.38 10.96
C ARG A 102 -2.81 15.94 9.60
N LEU A 103 -3.54 15.06 8.92
CA LEU A 103 -3.36 14.79 7.50
C LEU A 103 -4.28 15.70 6.69
N ASP A 104 -3.71 16.38 5.71
CA ASP A 104 -4.44 17.16 4.72
C ASP A 104 -4.25 16.52 3.34
N ILE A 105 -5.36 16.22 2.67
CA ILE A 105 -5.41 15.76 1.28
C ILE A 105 -6.21 16.76 0.48
N VAL A 106 -5.64 17.26 -0.60
CA VAL A 106 -6.27 18.24 -1.48
C VAL A 106 -6.25 17.73 -2.90
N ARG A 107 -7.41 17.76 -3.55
CA ARG A 107 -7.60 17.41 -4.96
C ARG A 107 -7.08 18.53 -5.87
N ASP A 108 -6.41 18.13 -6.94
CA ASP A 108 -6.10 19.04 -8.04
C ASP A 108 -7.39 19.38 -8.81
N PRO A 109 -7.62 20.65 -9.20
CA PRO A 109 -8.84 21.06 -9.89
C PRO A 109 -9.17 20.24 -11.15
N GLU A 110 -8.14 19.78 -11.88
CA GLU A 110 -8.27 18.97 -13.10
C GLU A 110 -8.93 17.62 -12.84
N ALA A 111 -8.86 17.11 -11.60
CA ALA A 111 -9.52 15.88 -11.18
C ALA A 111 -10.85 16.11 -10.46
N ALA A 112 -11.42 17.31 -10.52
CA ALA A 112 -12.76 17.58 -9.98
C ALA A 112 -13.77 16.52 -10.47
N HIS A 113 -14.67 16.09 -9.58
CA HIS A 113 -15.70 15.09 -9.89
C HIS A 113 -15.21 13.66 -10.20
N HIS A 114 -13.91 13.35 -10.05
CA HIS A 114 -13.40 11.98 -10.13
C HIS A 114 -13.32 11.35 -8.73
N ALA A 115 -13.92 10.19 -8.47
CA ALA A 115 -13.63 9.50 -7.20
C ALA A 115 -12.18 8.97 -7.22
N LEU A 116 -11.40 9.14 -6.14
CA LEU A 116 -10.00 8.72 -6.07
C LEU A 116 -9.69 7.94 -4.79
N GLU A 117 -9.21 6.71 -4.91
CA GLU A 117 -8.48 6.01 -3.83
C GLU A 117 -7.01 6.43 -3.95
N VAL A 118 -6.45 7.04 -2.91
CA VAL A 118 -5.07 7.53 -2.87
C VAL A 118 -4.26 6.68 -1.90
N ARG A 119 -3.20 6.04 -2.38
CA ARG A 119 -2.24 5.33 -1.51
C ARG A 119 -1.10 6.26 -1.14
N ILE A 120 -0.87 6.41 0.14
CA ILE A 120 0.13 7.33 0.69
C ILE A 120 1.23 6.52 1.36
N GLY A 121 2.44 6.69 0.86
CA GLY A 121 3.66 6.21 1.46
C GLY A 121 4.09 7.12 2.59
N VAL A 122 4.69 6.54 3.62
CA VAL A 122 5.06 7.24 4.84
C VAL A 122 6.51 6.92 5.15
N THR A 123 7.31 7.97 5.27
CA THR A 123 8.67 7.89 5.82
C THR A 123 8.59 8.35 7.28
N PRO A 124 8.61 7.43 8.26
CA PRO A 124 8.48 7.79 9.66
C PRO A 124 9.71 8.57 10.14
N ALA A 125 9.52 9.36 11.22
CA ALA A 125 10.64 9.95 11.94
C ALA A 125 11.58 8.87 12.52
N PRO A 126 12.87 9.16 12.75
CA PRO A 126 13.80 8.21 13.35
C PRO A 126 13.25 7.61 14.65
N GLY A 127 13.32 6.28 14.77
CA GLY A 127 12.83 5.55 15.95
C GLY A 127 11.30 5.35 16.00
N LYS A 128 10.54 5.87 15.04
CA LYS A 128 9.10 5.64 14.92
C LYS A 128 8.78 4.60 13.82
N SER A 129 7.58 4.03 13.92
CA SER A 129 6.96 3.24 12.86
C SER A 129 5.58 3.79 12.58
N ALA A 130 5.28 4.07 11.32
CA ALA A 130 3.98 4.52 10.88
C ALA A 130 3.62 3.78 9.59
N PRO A 131 2.45 3.12 9.51
CA PRO A 131 2.06 2.41 8.31
C PRO A 131 1.74 3.37 7.16
N ALA A 132 1.72 2.84 5.95
CA ALA A 132 1.14 3.52 4.81
C ALA A 132 -0.36 3.77 5.02
N LEU A 133 -0.86 4.84 4.41
CA LEU A 133 -2.27 5.24 4.49
C LEU A 133 -2.96 4.98 3.15
N VAL A 134 -4.27 4.78 3.20
CA VAL A 134 -5.16 4.87 2.03
C VAL A 134 -6.22 5.89 2.32
N VAL A 135 -6.48 6.76 1.35
CA VAL A 135 -7.52 7.78 1.46
C VAL A 135 -8.53 7.53 0.37
N GLU A 136 -9.80 7.46 0.73
CA GLU A 136 -10.89 7.48 -0.23
C GLU A 136 -11.39 8.92 -0.32
N LEU A 137 -11.27 9.51 -1.50
CA LEU A 137 -11.67 10.87 -1.81
C LEU A 137 -12.87 10.84 -2.77
N PRO A 138 -14.11 11.00 -2.25
CA PRO A 138 -15.32 11.04 -3.06
C PRO A 138 -15.27 12.15 -4.11
N ALA A 139 -15.99 11.96 -5.22
CA ALA A 139 -16.02 12.88 -6.35
C ALA A 139 -16.44 14.31 -5.99
N ASN A 140 -17.28 14.47 -4.96
CA ASN A 140 -17.79 15.73 -4.44
C ASN A 140 -16.95 16.32 -3.30
N VAL A 141 -15.80 15.72 -2.98
CA VAL A 141 -14.89 16.18 -1.93
C VAL A 141 -13.57 16.59 -2.55
N ASP A 142 -13.22 17.85 -2.36
CA ASP A 142 -11.94 18.41 -2.83
C ASP A 142 -10.86 18.40 -1.74
N LYS A 143 -11.28 18.27 -0.47
CA LYS A 143 -10.36 18.30 0.66
C LYS A 143 -10.80 17.38 1.80
N ILE A 144 -9.85 16.60 2.31
CA ILE A 144 -9.98 15.85 3.56
C ILE A 144 -8.94 16.41 4.53
N SER A 145 -9.40 16.75 5.72
CA SER A 145 -8.55 17.17 6.84
C SER A 145 -8.96 16.38 8.08
N GLY A 146 -8.06 15.56 8.61
CA GLY A 146 -8.37 14.68 9.73
C GLY A 146 -7.18 14.43 10.63
N GLY A 147 -7.43 14.24 11.92
CA GLY A 147 -6.42 13.80 12.86
C GLY A 147 -5.92 12.39 12.52
N VAL A 148 -4.60 12.20 12.56
CA VAL A 148 -3.96 10.89 12.48
C VAL A 148 -3.21 10.61 13.79
N SER A 149 -2.88 9.35 14.05
CA SER A 149 -2.19 8.96 15.29
C SER A 149 -0.84 9.67 15.45
N GLU A 150 -0.36 9.79 16.68
CA GLU A 150 0.94 10.39 17.01
C GLU A 150 2.14 9.67 16.36
N ALA A 151 1.96 8.43 15.89
CA ALA A 151 2.97 7.71 15.11
C ALA A 151 3.45 8.47 13.86
N TYR A 152 2.61 9.34 13.28
CA TYR A 152 2.93 10.16 12.11
C TYR A 152 3.64 11.48 12.45
N ASP A 153 3.83 11.80 13.73
CA ASP A 153 4.49 13.05 14.12
C ASP A 153 5.96 13.05 13.67
N GLY A 154 6.33 14.09 12.92
CA GLY A 154 7.63 14.22 12.25
C GLY A 154 7.82 13.35 11.00
N ALA A 155 6.79 12.60 10.56
CA ALA A 155 6.85 11.79 9.35
C ALA A 155 6.72 12.65 8.08
N LYS A 156 7.22 12.11 6.96
CA LYS A 156 6.97 12.66 5.62
C LYS A 156 6.01 11.75 4.87
N VAL A 157 5.14 12.34 4.06
CA VAL A 157 4.19 11.61 3.21
C VAL A 157 4.51 11.81 1.74
N MET A 158 4.20 10.80 0.93
CA MET A 158 4.23 10.89 -0.53
C MET A 158 3.08 10.10 -1.13
N VAL A 159 2.56 10.55 -2.26
CA VAL A 159 1.56 9.80 -3.01
C VAL A 159 2.26 8.66 -3.76
N LEU A 160 1.93 7.41 -3.43
CA LEU A 160 2.52 6.23 -4.06
C LEU A 160 1.70 5.71 -5.23
N ASP A 161 0.40 5.96 -5.20
CA ASP A 161 -0.56 5.48 -6.17
C ASP A 161 -1.90 6.20 -6.05
N VAL A 162 -2.68 6.23 -7.14
CA VAL A 162 -4.12 6.54 -7.10
C VAL A 162 -4.90 5.48 -7.84
N SER A 163 -6.22 5.47 -7.70
CA SER A 163 -7.14 4.59 -8.40
C SER A 163 -8.49 5.28 -8.55
N PRO A 164 -9.15 5.20 -9.73
CA PRO A 164 -10.51 5.72 -9.91
C PRO A 164 -11.58 4.82 -9.26
N PHE A 165 -11.17 3.67 -8.72
CA PHE A 165 -12.04 2.73 -8.02
C PHE A 165 -11.89 2.92 -6.52
N THR A 166 -12.82 3.63 -5.92
CA THR A 166 -12.87 3.88 -4.48
C THR A 166 -13.64 2.79 -3.73
N ARG A 167 -13.34 2.70 -2.43
CA ARG A 167 -14.20 2.00 -1.47
C ARG A 167 -15.20 2.99 -0.85
N PRO A 168 -16.40 2.52 -0.45
CA PRO A 168 -17.34 3.36 0.26
C PRO A 168 -16.78 3.77 1.62
N CYS A 169 -16.95 5.04 1.96
CA CYS A 169 -16.73 5.56 3.31
C CYS A 169 -18.02 5.50 4.13
N VAL A 170 -17.87 5.56 5.45
CA VAL A 170 -19.01 5.89 6.32
C VAL A 170 -19.26 7.40 6.18
N GLY A 171 -20.33 7.76 5.46
CA GLY A 171 -20.65 9.15 5.11
C GLY A 171 -19.96 9.66 3.85
N ASP A 172 -20.24 10.93 3.50
CA ASP A 172 -19.89 11.52 2.20
C ASP A 172 -18.66 12.44 2.23
N THR A 173 -17.92 12.48 3.35
CA THR A 173 -16.77 13.39 3.54
C THR A 173 -15.43 12.77 3.15
N GLY A 174 -15.44 11.54 2.63
CA GLY A 174 -14.22 10.74 2.46
C GLY A 174 -13.69 10.18 3.78
N CYS A 175 -12.67 9.33 3.69
CA CYS A 175 -12.16 8.60 4.83
C CYS A 175 -10.70 8.18 4.64
N VAL A 176 -10.03 7.94 5.77
CA VAL A 176 -8.62 7.54 5.82
C VAL A 176 -8.52 6.18 6.50
N PHE A 177 -7.87 5.23 5.84
CA PHE A 177 -7.54 3.92 6.34
C PHE A 177 -6.04 3.77 6.54
N GLN A 178 -5.64 2.97 7.52
CA GLN A 178 -4.26 2.54 7.69
C GLN A 178 -4.11 1.15 7.09
N PHE A 179 -3.04 0.90 6.34
CA PHE A 179 -2.60 -0.47 6.17
C PHE A 179 -2.10 -0.98 7.52
N ALA A 180 -2.43 -2.21 7.91
CA ALA A 180 -1.83 -2.79 9.11
C ALA A 180 -0.30 -2.74 8.97
N SER A 181 0.37 -2.05 9.89
CA SER A 181 1.83 -2.08 9.98
C SER A 181 2.25 -3.53 10.20
N ALA A 182 3.28 -4.00 9.49
CA ALA A 182 4.06 -5.10 10.01
C ALA A 182 4.70 -4.61 11.32
N SER A 183 4.10 -4.93 12.47
CA SER A 183 4.68 -4.59 13.77
C SER A 183 6.10 -5.14 13.82
N ALA A 184 7.06 -4.27 14.12
CA ALA A 184 8.39 -4.71 14.54
C ALA A 184 8.20 -5.49 15.85
N SER A 185 8.24 -6.82 15.76
CA SER A 185 8.24 -7.69 16.95
C SER A 185 9.52 -7.39 17.72
N SER A 186 9.39 -6.83 18.93
CA SER A 186 10.44 -6.81 19.94
C SER A 186 10.93 -8.23 20.16
N GLY A 187 12.23 -8.43 19.99
CA GLY A 187 12.88 -9.69 20.30
C GLY A 187 12.74 -10.04 21.78
N SER A 188 12.57 -11.32 22.04
CA SER A 188 12.98 -12.00 23.27
C SER A 188 13.46 -13.38 22.85
#